data_AF-A0A924JCI3-F1
#
_entry.id   AF-A0A924JCI3-F1
#
_cell.length_a   1.000
_cell.length_b   1.000
_cell.length_c   1.000
_cell.angle_alpha   90.00
_cell.angle_beta   90.00
_cell.angle_gamma   90.00
#
_symmetry.space_group_name_H-M   'P 1'
#
loop_
_entity.id
_entity.type
_entity.pdbx_description
1 polymer ?
#
loop_
_entity_poly.entity_id
_entity_poly.type
_entity_poly.pdbx_seq_one_letter_code
_entity_poly.pdbx_strand_id
1 'polypeptide(L)' 'LLTPVGLTGVDLQAGMAGAAPDSPAVYAMICQLQFTTVEELQAALATHGPELTGDIPNFTNVQPLMQVSQAV' A
#
# COMPACT_ATOMS: atom_id res chain seq x y z
N LEU A 1 -9.51 9.49 4.59
CA LEU A 1 -9.60 9.69 3.13
C LEU A 1 -10.36 8.55 2.46
N LEU A 2 -9.90 7.30 2.54
CA LEU A 2 -10.45 6.19 1.76
C LEU A 2 -11.55 5.37 2.46
N THR A 3 -11.70 5.50 3.78
CA THR A 3 -12.73 4.77 4.55
C THR A 3 -14.16 4.99 4.02
N PRO A 4 -14.57 6.22 3.62
CA PRO A 4 -15.91 6.43 3.05
C PRO A 4 -16.13 5.78 1.68
N VAL A 5 -15.07 5.30 1.02
CA VAL A 5 -15.10 4.73 -0.34
C VAL A 5 -14.63 3.27 -0.35
N GLY A 6 -14.90 2.54 0.73
CA GLY A 6 -14.78 1.08 0.77
C GLY A 6 -13.49 0.53 1.37
N LEU A 7 -12.58 1.38 1.89
CA LEU A 7 -11.43 0.88 2.66
C LEU A 7 -11.91 0.35 4.02
N THR A 8 -11.69 -0.95 4.25
CA THR A 8 -12.14 -1.66 5.46
C THR A 8 -11.01 -1.98 6.44
N GLY A 9 -9.75 -1.93 5.98
CA GLY A 9 -8.60 -2.22 6.82
C GLY A 9 -7.30 -1.68 6.24
N VAL A 10 -6.32 -1.50 7.13
CA VAL A 10 -4.95 -1.12 6.80
C VAL A 10 -4.01 -1.97 7.65
N ASP A 11 -3.08 -2.65 7.00
CA ASP A 11 -1.97 -3.36 7.65
C ASP A 11 -0.64 -2.79 7.17
N LEU A 12 0.26 -2.52 8.12
CA LEU A 12 1.55 -1.89 7.87
C LEU A 12 2.66 -2.75 8.47
N GLN A 13 3.61 -3.14 7.64
CA GLN A 13 4.69 -4.04 8.01
C GLN A 13 6.03 -3.39 7.67
N ALA A 14 6.88 -3.18 8.67
CA ALA A 14 8.24 -2.69 8.46
C ALA A 14 9.19 -3.88 8.18
N GLY A 15 10.05 -3.72 7.18
CA GLY A 15 11.06 -4.72 6.84
C GLY A 15 12.12 -4.82 7.94
N MET A 16 12.40 -6.04 8.41
CA MET A 16 13.43 -6.29 9.43
C MET A 16 14.69 -6.93 8.85
N ALA A 17 14.54 -8.01 8.08
CA ALA A 17 15.64 -8.76 7.49
C ALA A 17 15.15 -9.59 6.29
N GLY A 18 16.08 -10.07 5.48
CA GLY A 18 15.85 -11.09 4.47
C GLY A 18 16.02 -12.51 5.02
N ALA A 19 15.99 -13.50 4.13
CA ALA A 19 16.01 -14.92 4.52
C ALA A 19 17.39 -15.44 4.98
N ALA A 20 18.48 -14.82 4.54
CA ALA A 20 19.83 -15.18 4.95
C ALA A 20 20.24 -14.39 6.22
N PRO A 21 21.13 -14.95 7.08
CA PRO A 21 21.71 -14.20 8.19
C PRO A 21 22.25 -12.85 7.73
N ASP A 22 21.92 -11.80 8.47
CA ASP A 22 22.33 -10.40 8.22
C ASP A 22 21.91 -9.80 6.86
N SER A 23 21.09 -10.50 6.07
CA SER A 23 20.57 -9.95 4.81
C SER A 23 19.52 -8.87 5.06
N PRO A 24 19.52 -7.76 4.29
CA PRO A 24 18.53 -6.71 4.46
C PRO A 24 17.14 -7.17 3.99
N ALA A 25 16.09 -6.55 4.52
CA ALA A 25 14.74 -6.76 4.02
C ALA A 25 14.63 -6.34 2.55
N VAL A 26 13.90 -7.12 1.75
CA VAL A 26 13.65 -6.81 0.33
C VAL A 26 12.81 -5.55 0.18
N TYR A 27 11.85 -5.36 1.08
CA TYR A 27 11.01 -4.17 1.15
C TYR A 27 11.23 -3.47 2.49
N ALA A 28 11.44 -2.16 2.46
CA ALA A 28 11.51 -1.36 3.68
C ALA A 28 10.16 -1.32 4.41
N MET A 29 9.06 -1.37 3.65
CA MET A 29 7.71 -1.41 4.17
C MET A 29 6.77 -2.12 3.18
N ILE A 30 5.79 -2.84 3.71
CA ILE A 30 4.64 -3.34 2.96
C ILE A 30 3.38 -2.72 3.57
N CYS A 31 2.54 -2.13 2.72
CA CYS A 31 1.24 -1.61 3.09
C CYS A 31 0.18 -2.42 2.37
N GLN A 32 -0.77 -2.97 3.13
CA GLN A 32 -1.96 -3.60 2.58
C GLN A 32 -3.18 -2.75 2.92
N LEU A 33 -3.89 -2.33 1.88
CA LEU A 33 -5.16 -1.63 1.97
C LEU A 33 -6.25 -2.62 1.57
N GLN A 34 -7.18 -2.93 2.48
CA GLN A 34 -8.27 -3.86 2.22
C GLN A 34 -9.52 -3.11 1.75
N PHE A 35 -10.11 -3.58 0.66
CA PHE A 35 -11.38 -3.08 0.12
C PHE A 35 -12.37 -4.23 0.00
N THR A 36 -13.68 -3.94 0.13
CA THR A 36 -14.71 -4.97 0.01
C THR A 36 -14.82 -5.49 -1.42
N THR A 37 -14.63 -4.60 -2.40
CA THR A 37 -14.72 -4.92 -3.84
C THR A 37 -13.62 -4.22 -4.64
N VAL A 38 -13.36 -4.71 -5.86
CA VAL A 38 -12.39 -4.09 -6.77
C VAL A 38 -12.94 -2.75 -7.29
N GLU A 39 -14.26 -2.64 -7.46
CA GLU A 39 -14.93 -1.42 -7.91
C GLU A 39 -14.75 -0.27 -6.90
N GLU A 40 -14.86 -0.56 -5.60
CA GLU A 40 -14.59 0.40 -4.53
C GLU A 40 -13.13 0.86 -4.54
N LEU A 41 -12.18 -0.08 -4.67
CA LEU A 41 -10.75 0.25 -4.82
C LEU A 41 -10.53 1.19 -6.02
N GLN A 42 -11.09 0.88 -7.18
CA GLN A 42 -10.94 1.69 -8.39
C GLN A 42 -11.55 3.08 -8.22
N ALA A 43 -12.74 3.19 -7.63
CA ALA A 43 -13.39 4.47 -7.37
C ALA A 43 -12.57 5.33 -6.37
N ALA A 44 -12.03 4.70 -5.33
CA ALA A 44 -11.17 5.34 -4.35
C ALA A 44 -9.89 5.89 -4.99
N LEU A 45 -9.22 5.09 -5.83
CA LEU A 45 -8.01 5.51 -6.54
C LEU A 45 -8.29 6.53 -7.64
N ALA A 46 -9.44 6.47 -8.31
CA ALA A 46 -9.82 7.50 -9.29
C ALA A 46 -10.03 8.86 -8.62
N THR A 47 -10.59 8.87 -7.41
CA THR A 47 -10.88 10.11 -6.67
C THR A 47 -9.64 10.67 -5.98
N HIS A 48 -8.85 9.81 -5.32
CA HIS A 48 -7.78 10.22 -4.41
C HIS A 48 -6.38 9.79 -4.85
N GLY A 49 -6.23 9.04 -5.94
CA GLY A 49 -4.94 8.53 -6.42
C GLY A 49 -3.89 9.62 -6.67
N PRO A 50 -4.21 10.74 -7.32
CA PRO A 50 -3.26 11.84 -7.51
C PRO A 50 -2.79 12.48 -6.19
N GLU A 51 -3.68 12.60 -5.20
CA GLU A 51 -3.36 13.13 -3.87
C GLU A 51 -2.41 12.16 -3.13
N LEU A 52 -2.74 10.86 -3.12
CA LEU A 52 -1.94 9.84 -2.46
C LEU A 52 -0.55 9.69 -3.08
N THR A 53 -0.46 9.65 -4.41
CA THR A 53 0.82 9.52 -5.11
C THR A 53 1.66 10.80 -5.04
N GLY A 54 1.01 11.96 -5.02
CA GLY A 54 1.66 13.26 -4.84
C GLY A 54 2.27 13.46 -3.46
N ASP A 55 1.81 12.72 -2.44
CA ASP A 55 2.35 12.82 -1.08
C ASP A 55 3.61 11.96 -0.86
N ILE A 56 3.85 10.93 -1.70
CA ILE A 56 5.01 10.03 -1.57
C ILE A 56 6.35 10.77 -1.43
N PRO A 57 6.67 11.78 -2.26
CA PRO A 57 7.92 12.51 -2.17
C PRO A 57 8.13 13.27 -0.85
N ASN A 58 7.07 13.49 -0.05
CA ASN A 58 7.18 14.18 1.23
C ASN A 58 7.82 13.32 2.32
N PHE A 59 7.84 11.99 2.16
CA PHE A 59 8.36 11.07 3.18
C PHE A 59 9.30 9.99 2.65
N THR A 60 9.39 9.79 1.34
CA THR A 60 10.35 8.86 0.74
C THR A 60 10.66 9.20 -0.70
N ASN A 61 11.83 8.79 -1.18
CA ASN A 61 12.21 8.82 -2.60
C ASN A 61 12.04 7.46 -3.30
N VAL A 62 11.59 6.44 -2.57
CA VAL A 62 11.34 5.10 -3.11
C VAL A 62 10.08 5.11 -3.98
N GLN A 63 10.16 4.53 -5.17
CA GLN A 63 8.99 4.24 -6.01
C GLN A 63 8.33 2.95 -5.52
N PRO A 64 7.08 2.98 -5.01
CA PRO A 64 6.42 1.79 -4.53
C PRO A 64 6.05 0.84 -5.68
N LEU A 65 6.10 -0.46 -5.41
CA LEU A 65 5.52 -1.47 -6.29
C LEU A 65 4.06 -1.69 -5.88
N MET A 66 3.15 -1.48 -6.82
CA MET A 66 1.71 -1.63 -6.58
C MET A 66 1.23 -2.98 -7.10
N GLN A 67 0.46 -3.70 -6.28
CA GLN A 67 -0.18 -4.95 -6.66
C GLN A 67 -1.61 -4.97 -6.14
N VAL A 68 -2.54 -5.42 -6.99
CA VAL A 68 -3.92 -5.71 -6.58
C VAL A 68 -4.03 -7.21 -6.36
N SER A 69 -4.46 -7.62 -5.18
CA SER A 69 -4.53 -9.01 -4.75
C SER A 69 -5.96 -9.37 -4.35
N GLN A 70 -6.37 -10.61 -4.64
CA GLN A 70 -7.56 -11.21 -4.04
C GLN A 70 -7.16 -11.90 -2.74
N ALA A 71 -7.87 -11.63 -1.65
CA ALA A 71 -7.70 -12.37 -0.40
C ALA A 71 -8.25 -13.80 -0.55
N VAL A 72 -7.54 -14.78 0.00
CA VAL A 72 -7.89 -16.22 -0.02
C VAL A 72 -8.11 -16.76 1.37
#